data_AF-A0A437QK50-F1
#
_entry.id   AF-A0A437QK50-F1
#
_cell.length_a   1.000
_cell.length_b   1.000
_cell.length_c   1.000
_cell.angle_alpha   90.00
_cell.angle_beta   90.00
_cell.angle_gamma   90.00
#
_symmetry.space_group_name_H-M   'P 1'
#
loop_
_entity.id
_entity.type
_entity.pdbx_description
1 polymer ?
#
loop_
_entity_poly.entity_id
_entity_poly.type
_entity_poly.pdbx_seq_one_letter_code
_entity_poly.pdbx_strand_id
1 'polypeptide(L)'
;MGNSHDAVTHSNARHTMNEMISSGPAESAFYFEKMVELFDYWVALPGDKPRRAVDPLTLGARLIPHVSLGALIDGCTDYRYDLISSELNAVAPRLRPGSRSSDAMRIQKTKTDLVHELFMSTGRTIEPKVLRLTYASMEGRPRGIYTMFLPLGRQPGPTGKDVASDLMIGLWSFELKESFQRDEYEDLLEEFTTFRASRLAAS
;
A
#
# COMPACT_ATOMS: atom_id res chain seq x y z
N MET A 1 -51.88 -21.60 0.95
CA MET A 1 -51.31 -20.65 -0.04
C MET A 1 -50.48 -19.66 0.76
N GLY A 2 -49.17 -19.77 0.62
CA GLY A 2 -48.17 -19.30 1.60
C GLY A 2 -47.89 -17.81 1.52
N ASN A 3 -47.60 -17.25 2.68
CA ASN A 3 -47.32 -15.85 2.96
C ASN A 3 -46.01 -15.35 2.34
N SER A 4 -46.07 -14.08 1.95
CA SER A 4 -45.00 -13.12 1.79
C SER A 4 -43.87 -13.29 2.81
N HIS A 5 -42.64 -13.45 2.34
CA HIS A 5 -41.41 -13.28 3.13
C HIS A 5 -40.42 -12.40 2.34
N ASP A 6 -40.29 -11.18 2.84
CA ASP A 6 -39.05 -10.47 3.15
C ASP A 6 -37.98 -10.38 2.07
N ALA A 7 -38.07 -9.27 1.32
CA ALA A 7 -36.90 -8.59 0.78
C ALA A 7 -36.03 -8.09 1.96
N VAL A 8 -34.91 -8.76 2.21
CA VAL A 8 -33.91 -8.28 3.18
C VAL A 8 -33.03 -7.24 2.50
N THR A 9 -33.19 -6.02 2.97
CA THR A 9 -32.53 -4.79 2.57
C THR A 9 -31.01 -4.88 2.75
N HIS A 10 -30.26 -4.76 1.65
CA HIS A 10 -28.85 -4.38 1.67
C HIS A 10 -28.73 -2.89 2.03
N SER A 11 -28.53 -2.56 3.30
CA SER A 11 -27.90 -1.30 3.72
C SER A 11 -27.68 -1.31 5.23
N ASN A 12 -26.49 -0.91 5.66
CA ASN A 12 -26.09 -0.52 7.04
C ASN A 12 -25.03 -1.40 7.71
N ALA A 13 -23.89 -1.59 7.04
CA ALA A 13 -22.63 -2.00 7.69
C ALA A 13 -21.53 -0.92 7.55
N ARG A 14 -21.91 0.37 7.51
CA ARG A 14 -20.98 1.47 7.23
C ARG A 14 -20.81 2.51 8.35
N HIS A 15 -21.44 2.38 9.52
CA HIS A 15 -21.46 3.50 10.47
C HIS A 15 -21.33 3.21 11.97
N THR A 16 -20.84 2.03 12.36
CA THR A 16 -20.58 1.75 13.79
C THR A 16 -19.33 0.87 13.96
N MET A 17 -18.14 1.44 13.71
CA MET A 17 -16.86 0.93 14.24
C MET A 17 -15.66 1.88 13.97
N ASN A 18 -15.88 3.20 13.99
CA ASN A 18 -14.84 4.19 13.67
C ASN A 18 -13.89 4.55 14.84
N GLU A 19 -13.95 3.86 15.98
CA GLU A 19 -13.15 4.22 17.17
C GLU A 19 -12.12 3.18 17.62
N MET A 20 -11.99 2.02 16.95
CA MET A 20 -11.22 0.91 17.54
C MET A 20 -9.89 0.55 16.88
N ILE A 21 -9.45 1.29 15.86
CA ILE A 21 -8.10 1.10 15.31
C ILE A 21 -7.45 2.44 14.96
N SER A 22 -7.67 3.52 15.73
CA SER A 22 -6.85 4.72 15.57
C SER A 22 -5.52 4.50 16.31
N SER A 23 -4.43 4.34 15.56
CA SER A 23 -3.09 4.59 16.12
C SER A 23 -3.11 5.98 16.74
N GLY A 24 -2.66 6.12 17.98
CA GLY A 24 -2.68 7.42 18.65
C GLY A 24 -1.95 8.48 17.80
N PRO A 25 -2.33 9.77 17.87
CA PRO A 25 -1.76 10.81 17.01
C PRO A 25 -0.22 10.86 16.97
N ALA A 26 0.43 10.48 18.08
CA ALA A 26 1.89 10.41 18.18
C ALA A 26 2.52 9.26 17.37
N GLU A 27 1.83 8.12 17.25
CA GLU A 27 2.30 6.98 16.47
C GLU A 27 2.20 7.27 14.96
N SER A 28 1.06 7.79 14.51
CA SER A 28 0.88 8.21 13.11
C SER A 28 1.93 9.26 12.71
N ALA A 29 2.18 10.26 13.56
CA ALA A 29 3.21 11.28 13.32
C ALA A 29 4.61 10.66 13.12
N PHE A 30 5.00 9.67 13.93
CA PHE A 30 6.30 9.00 13.80
C PHE A 30 6.47 8.29 12.44
N TYR A 31 5.44 7.58 11.97
CA TYR A 31 5.50 6.91 10.66
C TYR A 31 5.38 7.90 9.51
N PHE A 32 4.58 8.96 9.64
CA PHE A 32 4.49 10.02 8.65
C PHE A 32 5.82 10.74 8.45
N GLU A 33 6.60 10.98 9.50
CA GLU A 33 7.96 11.53 9.36
C GLU A 33 8.83 10.70 8.40
N LYS A 34 8.79 9.37 8.52
CA LYS A 34 9.54 8.46 7.63
C LYS A 34 8.98 8.43 6.21
N MET A 35 7.65 8.45 6.11
CA MET A 35 6.94 8.48 4.83
C MET A 35 7.21 9.77 4.05
N VAL A 36 7.38 10.91 4.74
CA VAL A 36 7.76 12.18 4.12
C VAL A 36 9.13 12.06 3.44
N GLU A 37 10.12 11.41 4.06
CA GLU A 37 11.45 11.21 3.46
C GLU A 37 11.34 10.45 2.12
N LEU A 38 10.53 9.38 2.06
CA LEU A 38 10.30 8.63 0.82
C LEU A 38 9.50 9.42 -0.22
N PHE A 39 8.47 10.14 0.22
CA PHE A 39 7.62 10.93 -0.67
C PHE A 39 8.40 12.09 -1.28
N ASP A 40 9.22 12.78 -0.50
CA ASP A 40 10.07 13.89 -0.97
C ASP A 40 11.12 13.39 -1.96
N TYR A 41 11.72 12.22 -1.71
CA TYR A 41 12.57 11.55 -2.69
C TYR A 41 11.82 11.30 -4.00
N TRP A 42 10.60 10.77 -3.94
CA TRP A 42 9.78 10.50 -5.12
C TRP A 42 9.34 11.77 -5.86
N VAL A 43 9.02 12.85 -5.14
CA VAL A 43 8.72 14.17 -5.72
C VAL A 43 9.95 14.73 -6.44
N ALA A 44 11.14 14.53 -5.89
CA ALA A 44 12.39 15.01 -6.48
C ALA A 44 12.82 14.23 -7.74
N LEU A 45 12.21 13.07 -8.02
CA LEU A 45 12.47 12.34 -9.26
C LEU A 45 12.06 13.17 -10.49
N PRO A 46 12.79 13.06 -11.60
CA PRO A 46 12.52 13.86 -12.80
C PRO A 46 11.18 13.48 -13.44
N GLY A 47 10.38 14.48 -13.85
CA GLY A 47 9.24 14.34 -14.76
C GLY A 47 8.33 13.13 -14.49
N ASP A 48 8.21 12.26 -15.49
CA ASP A 48 7.42 11.01 -15.47
C ASP A 48 7.92 9.96 -14.46
N LYS A 49 8.93 10.28 -13.67
CA LYS A 49 9.52 9.43 -12.62
C LYS A 49 9.93 8.06 -13.17
N PRO A 50 10.76 8.03 -14.23
CA PRO A 50 11.15 6.77 -14.84
C PRO A 50 11.92 5.95 -13.82
N ARG A 51 11.67 4.64 -13.75
CA ARG A 51 12.31 3.77 -12.76
C ARG A 51 13.84 3.83 -12.75
N ARG A 52 14.48 4.04 -13.90
CA ARG A 52 15.94 4.20 -14.01
C ARG A 52 16.50 5.41 -13.24
N ALA A 53 15.66 6.37 -12.88
CA ALA A 53 16.05 7.53 -12.07
C ALA A 53 16.02 7.22 -10.56
N VAL A 54 15.53 6.04 -10.15
CA VAL A 54 15.62 5.60 -8.77
C VAL A 54 17.06 5.16 -8.49
N ASP A 55 17.81 6.02 -7.81
CA ASP A 55 19.18 5.76 -7.39
C ASP A 55 19.23 5.33 -5.91
N PRO A 56 19.67 4.09 -5.61
CA PRO A 56 19.81 3.62 -4.22
C PRO A 56 20.73 4.49 -3.36
N LEU A 57 21.75 5.14 -3.94
CA LEU A 57 22.66 6.00 -3.17
C LEU A 57 21.95 7.26 -2.68
N THR A 58 21.17 7.89 -3.55
CA THR A 58 20.35 9.06 -3.23
C THR A 58 19.18 8.70 -2.30
N LEU A 59 18.58 7.52 -2.48
CA LEU A 59 17.53 7.00 -1.58
C LEU A 59 18.05 6.84 -0.15
N GLY A 60 19.32 6.44 0.00
CA GLY A 60 20.03 6.41 1.27
C GLY A 60 19.74 5.18 2.13
N ALA A 61 20.68 4.89 3.03
CA ALA A 61 20.66 3.67 3.86
C ALA A 61 19.44 3.57 4.80
N ARG A 62 18.81 4.70 5.14
CA ARG A 62 17.63 4.74 6.00
C ARG A 62 16.37 4.25 5.28
N LEU A 63 16.21 4.54 3.99
CA LEU A 63 15.01 4.18 3.23
C LEU A 63 15.12 2.83 2.53
N ILE A 64 16.32 2.41 2.11
CA ILE A 64 16.55 1.13 1.42
C ILE A 64 15.86 -0.07 2.10
N PRO A 65 15.92 -0.25 3.43
CA PRO A 65 15.26 -1.37 4.13
C PRO A 65 13.73 -1.41 3.97
N HIS A 66 13.12 -0.29 3.59
CA HIS A 66 11.68 -0.09 3.50
C HIS A 66 11.14 -0.13 2.07
N VAL A 67 12.02 0.02 1.05
CA VAL A 67 11.59 0.25 -0.33
C VAL A 67 11.65 -1.02 -1.19
N SER A 68 10.51 -1.36 -1.78
CA SER A 68 10.36 -2.41 -2.80
C SER A 68 10.00 -1.78 -4.15
N LEU A 69 10.25 -2.50 -5.24
CA LEU A 69 9.90 -2.08 -6.60
C LEU A 69 9.10 -3.17 -7.31
N GLY A 70 7.99 -2.77 -7.93
CA GLY A 70 7.17 -3.63 -8.78
C GLY A 70 7.11 -3.11 -10.21
N ALA A 71 7.23 -3.99 -11.20
CA ALA A 71 7.03 -3.69 -12.62
C ALA A 71 5.69 -4.22 -13.11
N LEU A 72 4.95 -3.45 -13.89
CA LEU A 72 3.69 -3.89 -14.49
C LEU A 72 3.96 -4.99 -15.54
N ILE A 73 3.18 -6.06 -15.49
CA ILE A 73 3.27 -7.21 -16.41
C ILE A 73 1.89 -7.60 -16.95
N ASP A 74 1.87 -8.65 -17.78
CA ASP A 74 0.66 -9.36 -18.21
C ASP A 74 -0.43 -8.43 -18.76
N GLY A 75 -0.05 -7.52 -19.66
CA GLY A 75 -1.00 -6.63 -20.33
C GLY A 75 -1.73 -5.66 -19.39
N CYS A 76 -1.04 -5.16 -18.36
CA CYS A 76 -1.56 -4.22 -17.37
C CYS A 76 -2.55 -4.83 -16.36
N THR A 77 -2.37 -6.11 -16.02
CA THR A 77 -3.25 -6.83 -15.08
C THR A 77 -2.55 -7.33 -13.82
N ASP A 78 -1.23 -7.24 -13.73
CA ASP A 78 -0.47 -7.65 -12.56
C ASP A 78 0.84 -6.87 -12.43
N TYR A 79 1.46 -6.96 -11.26
CA TYR A 79 2.79 -6.44 -10.98
C TYR A 79 3.72 -7.56 -10.55
N ARG A 80 4.95 -7.53 -11.06
CA ARG A 80 6.06 -8.39 -10.61
C ARG A 80 6.97 -7.60 -9.69
N TYR A 81 7.21 -8.11 -8.49
CA TYR A 81 8.26 -7.58 -7.63
C TYR A 81 9.62 -7.84 -8.26
N ASP A 82 10.39 -6.80 -8.51
CA ASP A 82 11.78 -6.94 -8.96
C ASP A 82 12.76 -6.69 -7.82
N LEU A 83 12.37 -5.84 -6.85
CA LEU A 83 13.10 -5.61 -5.60
C LEU A 83 12.15 -5.81 -4.43
N ILE A 84 12.61 -6.51 -3.40
CA ILE A 84 11.89 -6.71 -2.15
C ILE A 84 12.72 -6.14 -1.01
N SER A 85 12.11 -5.25 -0.24
CA SER A 85 12.70 -4.64 0.95
C SER A 85 12.80 -5.65 2.09
N SER A 86 13.71 -5.43 3.04
CA SER A 86 13.82 -6.28 4.22
C SER A 86 12.55 -6.28 5.06
N GLU A 87 11.86 -5.14 5.15
CA GLU A 87 10.58 -5.03 5.83
C GLU A 87 9.48 -5.83 5.15
N LEU A 88 9.37 -5.74 3.82
CA LEU A 88 8.40 -6.53 3.08
C LEU A 88 8.70 -8.02 3.21
N ASN A 89 9.98 -8.41 3.21
CA ASN A 89 10.37 -9.80 3.44
C ASN A 89 10.04 -10.27 4.88
N ALA A 90 10.15 -9.41 5.88
CA ALA A 90 9.78 -9.75 7.26
C ALA A 90 8.26 -9.95 7.42
N VAL A 91 7.46 -9.19 6.68
CA VAL A 91 5.99 -9.23 6.67
C VAL A 91 5.46 -10.38 5.81
N ALA A 92 6.06 -10.60 4.64
CA ALA A 92 5.63 -11.55 3.64
C ALA A 92 6.81 -12.39 3.11
N PRO A 93 7.41 -13.27 3.94
CA PRO A 93 8.67 -13.97 3.65
C PRO A 93 8.62 -14.96 2.48
N ARG A 94 7.41 -15.20 1.93
CA ARG A 94 7.23 -16.03 0.74
C ARG A 94 7.43 -15.24 -0.55
N LEU A 95 7.30 -13.92 -0.50
CA LEU A 95 7.57 -13.05 -1.64
C LEU A 95 9.08 -13.03 -1.88
N ARG A 96 9.46 -13.17 -3.15
CA ARG A 96 10.85 -13.13 -3.62
C ARG A 96 10.90 -12.21 -4.83
N PRO A 97 12.08 -11.65 -5.19
CA PRO A 97 12.24 -11.07 -6.51
C PRO A 97 11.73 -12.06 -7.58
N GLY A 98 10.85 -11.59 -8.46
CA GLY A 98 10.12 -12.37 -9.45
C GLY A 98 8.68 -12.75 -9.04
N SER A 99 8.32 -12.67 -7.76
CA SER A 99 6.94 -12.92 -7.29
C SER A 99 5.96 -11.92 -7.89
N ARG A 100 4.72 -12.36 -8.07
CA ARG A 100 3.62 -11.53 -8.56
C ARG A 100 2.81 -10.98 -7.41
N SER A 101 2.23 -9.80 -7.57
CA SER A 101 1.29 -9.25 -6.58
C SER A 101 0.07 -10.15 -6.38
N SER A 102 -0.36 -10.85 -7.43
CA SER A 102 -1.45 -11.84 -7.38
C SER A 102 -1.07 -13.19 -6.73
N ASP A 103 0.22 -13.44 -6.42
CA ASP A 103 0.64 -14.76 -5.89
C ASP A 103 -0.06 -15.11 -4.56
N ALA A 104 -0.38 -14.10 -3.74
CA ALA A 104 -1.11 -14.28 -2.49
C ALA A 104 -2.50 -14.92 -2.71
N MET A 105 -3.21 -14.49 -3.77
CA MET A 105 -4.52 -15.02 -4.13
C MET A 105 -4.48 -16.52 -4.41
N ARG A 106 -3.45 -16.96 -5.16
CA ARG A 106 -3.24 -18.37 -5.49
C ARG A 106 -2.91 -19.20 -4.25
N ILE A 107 -2.06 -18.67 -3.37
CA ILE A 107 -1.62 -19.35 -2.15
C ILE A 107 -2.79 -19.52 -1.17
N GLN A 108 -3.59 -18.48 -0.99
CA GLN A 108 -4.72 -18.47 -0.06
C GLN A 108 -6.01 -19.06 -0.66
N LYS A 109 -6.02 -19.37 -1.97
CA LYS A 109 -7.22 -19.81 -2.72
C LYS A 109 -8.39 -18.82 -2.61
N THR A 110 -8.07 -17.53 -2.59
CA THR A 110 -9.05 -16.43 -2.56
C THR A 110 -9.19 -15.79 -3.94
N LYS A 111 -10.34 -15.16 -4.19
CA LYS A 111 -10.62 -14.38 -5.41
C LYS A 111 -10.23 -12.91 -5.29
N THR A 112 -9.92 -12.46 -4.08
CA THR A 112 -9.61 -11.06 -3.75
C THR A 112 -8.41 -11.04 -2.82
N ASP A 113 -7.46 -10.16 -3.11
CA ASP A 113 -6.34 -9.86 -2.24
C ASP A 113 -6.21 -8.34 -2.18
N LEU A 114 -6.33 -7.81 -0.97
CA LEU A 114 -6.36 -6.37 -0.74
C LEU A 114 -5.08 -5.69 -1.24
N VAL A 115 -3.92 -6.33 -1.03
CA VAL A 115 -2.64 -5.78 -1.48
C VAL A 115 -2.60 -5.71 -3.00
N HIS A 116 -2.96 -6.80 -3.70
CA HIS A 116 -3.05 -6.81 -5.16
C HIS A 116 -4.03 -5.74 -5.69
N GLU A 117 -5.20 -5.59 -5.07
CA GLU A 117 -6.18 -4.56 -5.46
C GLU A 117 -5.60 -3.13 -5.31
N LEU A 118 -4.83 -2.89 -4.25
CA LEU A 118 -4.15 -1.61 -4.03
C LEU A 118 -3.07 -1.34 -5.09
N PHE A 119 -2.24 -2.33 -5.42
CA PHE A 119 -1.29 -2.25 -6.53
C PHE A 119 -1.97 -1.85 -7.84
N MET A 120 -3.04 -2.57 -8.19
CA MET A 120 -3.77 -2.33 -9.42
C MET A 120 -4.49 -0.98 -9.42
N SER A 121 -5.01 -0.55 -8.28
CA SER A 121 -5.65 0.76 -8.14
C SER A 121 -4.65 1.91 -8.32
N THR A 122 -3.52 1.92 -7.59
CA THR A 122 -2.46 2.92 -7.73
C THR A 122 -1.93 2.96 -9.15
N GLY A 123 -1.69 1.79 -9.75
CA GLY A 123 -1.20 1.68 -11.11
C GLY A 123 -2.13 2.31 -12.14
N ARG A 124 -3.45 2.15 -11.96
CA ARG A 124 -4.46 2.66 -12.91
C ARG A 124 -4.77 4.14 -12.72
N THR A 125 -4.77 4.65 -11.49
CA THR A 125 -5.02 6.08 -11.23
C THR A 125 -3.77 6.92 -11.43
N ILE A 126 -2.58 6.32 -11.31
CA ILE A 126 -1.29 7.03 -11.28
C ILE A 126 -1.27 8.09 -10.17
N GLU A 127 -1.96 7.80 -9.07
CA GLU A 127 -2.01 8.64 -7.89
C GLU A 127 -1.32 7.92 -6.72
N PRO A 128 -0.50 8.62 -5.91
CA PRO A 128 0.04 8.08 -4.68
C PRO A 128 -1.07 7.55 -3.77
N LYS A 129 -0.80 6.46 -3.06
CA LYS A 129 -1.63 6.01 -1.94
C LYS A 129 -0.81 5.93 -0.68
N VAL A 130 -1.39 6.35 0.44
CA VAL A 130 -0.83 6.20 1.78
C VAL A 130 -1.85 5.46 2.62
N LEU A 131 -1.45 4.33 3.19
CA LEU A 131 -2.40 3.42 3.82
C LEU A 131 -1.80 2.89 5.11
N ARG A 132 -2.70 2.60 6.05
CA ARG A 132 -2.41 1.74 7.19
C ARG A 132 -3.19 0.45 7.02
N LEU A 133 -2.52 -0.68 7.15
CA LEU A 133 -3.15 -1.99 7.09
C LEU A 133 -2.89 -2.74 8.38
N THR A 134 -3.91 -3.41 8.89
CA THR A 134 -3.80 -4.37 9.97
C THR A 134 -4.21 -5.73 9.42
N TYR A 135 -3.40 -6.75 9.66
CA TYR A 135 -3.66 -8.07 9.09
C TYR A 135 -3.05 -9.18 9.94
N ALA A 136 -3.62 -10.39 9.79
CA ALA A 136 -3.12 -11.55 10.50
C ALA A 136 -1.92 -12.08 9.71
N SER A 137 -0.72 -11.95 10.27
CA SER A 137 0.46 -12.53 9.63
C SER A 137 0.30 -14.04 9.49
N MET A 138 1.08 -14.65 8.60
CA MET A 138 1.06 -16.10 8.37
C MET A 138 1.37 -16.93 9.63
N GLU A 139 2.00 -16.33 10.63
CA GLU A 139 2.28 -16.93 11.94
C GLU A 139 1.12 -16.78 12.94
N GLY A 140 -0.02 -16.23 12.49
CA GLY A 140 -1.18 -15.95 13.33
C GLY A 140 -1.00 -14.76 14.27
N ARG A 141 0.09 -13.98 14.10
CA ARG A 141 0.36 -12.79 14.93
C ARG A 141 -0.25 -11.54 14.32
N PRO A 142 -0.96 -10.72 15.12
CA PRO A 142 -1.42 -9.40 14.69
C PRO A 142 -0.26 -8.50 14.25
N ARG A 143 -0.31 -7.98 13.03
CA ARG A 143 0.67 -7.00 12.54
C ARG A 143 -0.02 -5.79 11.94
N GLY A 144 0.62 -4.65 12.09
CA GLY A 144 0.28 -3.42 11.41
C GLY A 144 1.38 -3.04 10.43
N ILE A 145 1.00 -2.45 9.30
CA ILE A 145 1.92 -1.80 8.38
C ILE A 145 1.40 -0.42 8.01
N TYR A 146 2.31 0.54 7.95
CA TYR A 146 2.13 1.76 7.18
C TYR A 146 2.78 1.51 5.82
N THR A 147 2.06 1.77 4.74
CA THR A 147 2.55 1.56 3.38
C THR A 147 2.26 2.76 2.49
N MET A 148 3.16 2.99 1.54
CA MET A 148 3.01 4.01 0.52
C MET A 148 3.21 3.39 -0.85
N PHE A 149 2.26 3.59 -1.76
CA PHE A 149 2.36 3.18 -3.15
C PHE A 149 2.57 4.40 -4.01
N LEU A 150 3.70 4.45 -4.70
CA LEU A 150 4.16 5.60 -5.46
C LEU A 150 4.35 5.22 -6.93
N PRO A 151 3.57 5.80 -7.86
CA PRO A 151 3.64 5.44 -9.26
C PRO A 151 4.94 5.93 -9.90
N LEU A 152 5.54 5.09 -10.74
CA LEU A 152 6.77 5.34 -11.49
C LEU A 152 6.54 5.06 -12.98
N GLY A 153 6.98 5.98 -13.83
CA GLY A 153 6.78 5.89 -15.27
C GLY A 153 5.32 5.92 -15.69
N ARG A 154 5.10 6.04 -16.99
CA ARG A 154 3.77 5.98 -17.61
C ARG A 154 3.88 5.15 -18.88
N GLN A 155 2.88 4.31 -19.13
CA GLN A 155 2.73 3.60 -20.39
C GLN A 155 1.26 3.56 -20.80
N PRO A 156 0.97 3.42 -22.11
CA PRO A 156 -0.40 3.27 -22.58
C PRO A 156 -1.07 2.03 -21.98
N GLY A 157 -2.21 2.23 -21.33
CA GLY A 157 -3.05 1.15 -20.84
C GLY A 157 -3.98 0.58 -21.92
N PRO A 158 -4.62 -0.57 -21.64
CA PRO A 158 -5.48 -1.27 -22.60
C PRO A 158 -6.74 -0.49 -23.00
N THR A 159 -7.15 0.50 -22.19
CA THR A 159 -8.30 1.37 -22.46
C THR A 159 -7.91 2.70 -23.12
N GLY A 160 -6.64 2.85 -23.53
CA GLY A 160 -6.09 4.09 -24.06
C GLY A 160 -5.78 5.16 -23.02
N LYS A 161 -6.06 4.91 -21.73
CA LYS A 161 -5.59 5.73 -20.61
C LYS A 161 -4.23 5.24 -20.15
N ASP A 162 -3.34 6.16 -19.80
CA ASP A 162 -2.04 5.80 -19.24
C ASP A 162 -2.19 5.06 -17.91
N VAL A 163 -1.23 4.18 -17.64
CA VAL A 163 -1.05 3.48 -16.36
C VAL A 163 0.40 3.61 -15.90
N ALA A 164 0.65 3.46 -14.60
CA ALA A 164 2.01 3.41 -14.07
C ALA A 164 2.74 2.19 -14.64
N SER A 165 3.98 2.39 -15.09
CA SER A 165 4.80 1.27 -15.60
C SER A 165 5.41 0.46 -14.47
N ASP A 166 5.73 1.15 -13.39
CA ASP A 166 6.33 0.61 -12.20
C ASP A 166 5.68 1.24 -10.97
N LEU A 167 5.83 0.60 -9.82
CA LEU A 167 5.46 1.14 -8.52
C LEU A 167 6.67 1.06 -7.58
N MET A 168 6.90 2.13 -6.83
CA MET A 168 7.72 2.11 -5.64
C MET A 168 6.82 1.91 -4.42
N ILE A 169 7.16 0.94 -3.58
CA ILE A 169 6.40 0.61 -2.38
C ILE A 169 7.27 0.87 -1.16
N GLY A 170 6.86 1.79 -0.30
CA GLY A 170 7.46 1.97 1.03
C GLY A 170 6.66 1.21 2.07
N LEU A 171 7.33 0.49 2.96
CA LEU A 171 6.67 -0.29 4.02
C LEU A 171 7.36 -0.13 5.37
N TRP A 172 6.58 0.15 6.40
CA TRP A 172 7.01 0.23 7.80
C TRP A 172 6.11 -0.64 8.66
N SER A 173 6.66 -1.70 9.24
CA SER A 173 5.91 -2.63 10.07
C SER A 173 5.91 -2.27 11.55
N PHE A 174 4.89 -2.72 12.26
CA PHE A 174 4.77 -2.63 13.71
C PHE A 174 3.96 -3.78 14.29
N GLU A 175 4.21 -4.07 15.56
CA GLU A 175 3.46 -5.09 16.29
C GLU A 175 2.20 -4.49 16.89
N LEU A 176 1.07 -5.18 16.73
CA LEU A 176 -0.17 -4.81 17.38
C LEU A 176 -0.24 -5.49 18.74
N LYS A 177 -0.65 -4.72 19.76
CA LYS A 177 -0.85 -5.26 21.12
C LYS A 177 -2.18 -5.97 21.29
N GLU A 178 -3.13 -5.72 20.39
CA GLU A 178 -4.50 -6.21 20.48
C GLU A 178 -4.83 -7.15 19.32
N SER A 179 -5.71 -8.11 19.60
CA SER A 179 -6.29 -8.98 18.59
C SER A 179 -7.35 -8.22 17.78
N PHE A 180 -7.25 -8.21 16.45
CA PHE A 180 -8.32 -7.73 15.56
C PHE A 180 -9.02 -8.91 14.90
N GLN A 181 -10.26 -8.71 14.43
CA GLN A 181 -11.08 -9.80 13.90
C GLN A 181 -10.91 -10.08 12.41
N ARG A 182 -10.50 -9.07 11.61
CA ARG A 182 -10.32 -9.17 10.15
C ARG A 182 -9.24 -8.23 9.65
N ASP A 183 -8.66 -8.55 8.50
CA ASP A 183 -7.76 -7.65 7.81
C ASP A 183 -8.50 -6.36 7.43
N GLU A 184 -7.93 -5.21 7.77
CA GLU A 184 -8.52 -3.89 7.58
C GLU A 184 -7.47 -2.94 7.00
N TYR A 185 -7.96 -1.92 6.29
CA TYR A 185 -7.11 -0.80 5.87
C TYR A 185 -7.80 0.53 6.05
N GLU A 186 -6.97 1.55 6.22
CA GLU A 186 -7.35 2.94 6.35
C GLU A 186 -6.58 3.75 5.30
N ASP A 187 -7.29 4.58 4.52
CA ASP A 187 -6.69 5.55 3.61
C ASP A 187 -6.26 6.78 4.40
N LEU A 188 -4.96 7.04 4.40
CA LEU A 188 -4.31 8.10 5.16
C LEU A 188 -3.77 9.21 4.27
N LEU A 189 -4.11 9.25 2.97
CA LEU A 189 -3.52 10.19 2.03
C LEU A 189 -3.77 11.66 2.44
N GLU A 190 -4.99 11.99 2.89
CA GLU A 190 -5.34 13.36 3.32
C GLU A 190 -4.60 13.75 4.61
N GLU A 191 -4.58 12.87 5.61
CA GLU A 191 -3.90 13.09 6.88
C GLU A 191 -2.39 13.26 6.67
N PHE A 192 -1.78 12.37 5.89
CA PHE A 192 -0.38 12.44 5.50
C PHE A 192 -0.05 13.75 4.76
N THR A 193 -0.88 14.15 3.81
CA THR A 193 -0.64 15.38 3.03
C THR A 193 -0.73 16.62 3.92
N THR A 194 -1.69 16.64 4.86
CA THR A 194 -1.83 17.70 5.85
C THR A 194 -0.60 17.76 6.76
N PHE A 195 -0.16 16.61 7.29
CA PHE A 195 1.04 16.49 8.10
C PHE A 195 2.29 17.02 7.38
N ARG A 196 2.50 16.58 6.12
CA ARG A 196 3.63 17.03 5.29
C ARG A 196 3.60 18.55 5.06
N ALA A 197 2.42 19.12 4.79
CA ALA A 197 2.28 20.56 4.60
C ALA A 197 2.63 21.34 5.87
N SER A 198 2.17 20.88 7.04
CA SER A 198 2.52 21.49 8.34
C SER A 198 4.02 21.43 8.61
N ARG A 199 4.68 20.31 8.31
CA ARG A 199 6.13 20.16 8.46
C ARG A 199 6.91 21.15 7.58
N LEU A 200 6.52 21.29 6.31
CA LEU A 200 7.16 22.23 5.39
C LEU A 200 6.99 23.69 5.83
N ALA A 201 5.85 24.04 6.43
CA ALA A 201 5.62 25.38 6.97
C ALA A 201 6.45 25.70 8.23
N ALA A 202 6.95 24.68 8.92
CA ALA A 202 7.77 24.81 10.13
C ALA A 202 9.29 24.78 9.85
N SER A 203 9.69 24.56 8.59
CA SER A 203 11.10 24.45 8.14
C SER A 203 11.60 25.78 7.58
#